data_AF-A0A1Y5XYF4-F1
#
_entry.id   AF-A0A1Y5XYF4-F1
#
_cell.length_a   1.000
_cell.length_b   1.000
_cell.length_c   1.000
_cell.angle_alpha   90.00
_cell.angle_beta   90.00
_cell.angle_gamma   90.00
#
_symmetry.space_group_name_H-M   'P 1'
#
loop_
_entity.id
_entity.type
_entity.pdbx_description
1 polymer ?
#
loop_
_entity_poly.entity_id
_entity_poly.type
_entity_poly.pdbx_seq_one_letter_code
_entity_poly.pdbx_strand_id
1 'polypeptide(L)'
;MKDAVIVDAVRTPIGKGRATGTLAGVHPVDLHAHAIRALVDRTGIDPALIDDVISGAVGQIGEQKWQHRALGRARRRTAGVRPRGHH
;
A
#
# COMPACT_ATOMS: atom_id res chain seq x y z
N MET A 1 -3.32 10.94 24.51
CA MET A 1 -3.89 9.67 24.02
C MET A 1 -3.76 9.70 22.51
N LYS A 2 -3.24 8.64 21.87
CA LYS A 2 -3.26 8.49 20.41
C LYS A 2 -4.22 7.35 20.11
N ASP A 3 -5.47 7.70 19.86
CA ASP A 3 -6.48 6.70 19.52
C ASP A 3 -6.24 6.23 18.09
N ALA A 4 -6.29 4.91 17.90
CA ALA A 4 -6.25 4.30 16.58
C ALA A 4 -7.67 4.34 16.00
N VAL A 5 -7.82 4.95 14.83
CA VAL A 5 -9.11 5.10 14.15
C VAL A 5 -9.05 4.50 12.74
N ILE A 6 -10.17 3.96 12.27
CA ILE A 6 -10.35 3.56 10.88
C ILE A 6 -10.94 4.78 10.16
N VAL A 7 -10.15 5.39 9.29
CA VAL A 7 -10.57 6.59 8.53
C VAL A 7 -11.51 6.20 7.39
N ASP A 8 -11.19 5.13 6.68
CA ASP A 8 -11.97 4.69 5.53
C ASP A 8 -11.69 3.21 5.18
N ALA A 9 -12.62 2.56 4.45
CA ALA A 9 -12.50 1.17 4.03
C ALA A 9 -13.09 0.91 2.63
N VAL A 10 -12.28 0.39 1.72
CA VAL A 10 -12.67 -0.04 0.36
C VAL A 10 -12.45 -1.53 0.17
N ARG A 11 -13.12 -2.10 -0.82
CA ARG A 11 -12.83 -3.44 -1.33
C ARG A 11 -13.06 -3.51 -2.83
N THR A 12 -12.43 -4.49 -3.46
CA THR A 12 -12.78 -4.85 -4.84
C THR A 12 -14.14 -5.57 -4.89
N PRO A 13 -14.79 -5.64 -6.06
CA PRO A 13 -15.81 -6.63 -6.32
C PRO A 13 -15.27 -8.05 -6.07
N ILE A 14 -16.17 -8.98 -5.74
CA ILE A 14 -15.81 -10.38 -5.53
C ILE A 14 -16.19 -11.16 -6.79
N GLY A 15 -15.20 -11.80 -7.42
CA GLY A 15 -15.38 -12.65 -8.58
C GLY A 15 -15.48 -14.13 -8.21
N LYS A 16 -16.00 -14.96 -9.12
CA LYS A 16 -15.98 -16.43 -8.94
C LYS A 16 -14.56 -16.97 -9.13
N GLY A 17 -14.07 -17.79 -8.19
CA GLY A 17 -12.74 -18.42 -8.22
C GLY A 17 -12.60 -19.58 -9.21
N ARG A 18 -12.94 -19.33 -10.49
CA ARG A 18 -12.85 -20.28 -11.60
C ARG A 18 -12.32 -19.55 -12.83
N ALA A 19 -11.77 -20.27 -13.81
CA ALA A 19 -11.18 -19.66 -15.01
C ALA A 19 -12.15 -18.73 -15.77
N THR A 20 -13.47 -18.97 -15.68
CA THR A 20 -14.52 -18.11 -16.27
C THR A 20 -15.02 -17.03 -15.30
N GLY A 21 -14.27 -16.71 -14.25
CA GLY A 21 -14.59 -15.68 -13.28
C GLY A 21 -14.34 -14.30 -13.87
N THR A 22 -15.13 -13.32 -13.44
CA THR A 22 -15.02 -11.92 -13.91
C THR A 22 -13.66 -11.28 -13.62
N LEU A 23 -12.95 -11.78 -12.59
CA LEU A 23 -11.63 -11.30 -12.19
C LEU A 23 -10.52 -12.34 -12.48
N ALA A 24 -10.83 -13.45 -13.15
CA ALA A 24 -9.87 -14.54 -13.37
C ALA A 24 -8.68 -14.14 -14.26
N GLY A 25 -8.90 -13.17 -15.16
CA GLY A 25 -7.85 -12.59 -16.01
C GLY A 25 -7.07 -11.45 -15.36
N VAL A 26 -7.43 -11.01 -14.15
CA VAL A 26 -6.75 -9.92 -13.46
C VAL A 26 -5.64 -10.49 -12.60
N HIS A 27 -4.42 -9.98 -12.79
CA HIS A 27 -3.30 -10.40 -11.98
C HIS A 27 -3.51 -9.97 -10.50
N PRO A 28 -3.23 -10.82 -9.51
CA PRO A 28 -3.52 -10.53 -8.10
C PRO A 28 -2.89 -9.22 -7.59
N VAL A 29 -1.69 -8.89 -8.07
CA VAL A 29 -0.99 -7.63 -7.71
C VAL A 29 -1.77 -6.42 -8.22
N ASP A 30 -2.28 -6.48 -9.44
CA ASP A 30 -3.03 -5.38 -10.04
C ASP A 30 -4.37 -5.20 -9.34
N LEU A 31 -5.02 -6.31 -8.95
CA LEU A 31 -6.23 -6.27 -8.16
C LEU A 31 -5.99 -5.65 -6.77
N HIS A 32 -4.86 -5.96 -6.13
CA HIS A 32 -4.49 -5.35 -4.85
C HIS A 32 -4.14 -3.86 -4.99
N ALA A 33 -3.35 -3.50 -6.01
CA ALA A 33 -2.99 -2.12 -6.31
C ALA A 33 -4.22 -1.26 -6.63
N HIS A 34 -5.22 -1.83 -7.32
CA HIS A 34 -6.49 -1.16 -7.59
C HIS A 34 -7.22 -0.76 -6.30
N ALA A 35 -7.28 -1.66 -5.31
CA ALA A 35 -7.91 -1.35 -4.02
C ALA A 35 -7.19 -0.21 -3.29
N ILE A 36 -5.85 -0.20 -3.28
CA ILE A 36 -5.07 0.86 -2.64
C ILE A 36 -5.29 2.21 -3.34
N ARG A 37 -5.24 2.24 -4.67
CA ARG A 37 -5.50 3.46 -5.45
C ARG A 37 -6.90 4.01 -5.18
N ALA A 38 -7.92 3.15 -5.18
CA ALA A 38 -9.28 3.57 -4.89
C ALA A 38 -9.43 4.17 -3.47
N LEU A 39 -8.69 3.66 -2.48
CA LEU A 39 -8.67 4.24 -1.14
C LEU A 39 -8.03 5.63 -1.14
N VAL A 40 -6.88 5.78 -1.78
CA VAL A 40 -6.17 7.06 -1.88
C VAL A 40 -7.01 8.09 -2.61
N ASP A 41 -7.57 7.73 -3.76
CA ASP A 41 -8.38 8.62 -4.58
C ASP A 41 -9.66 9.06 -3.84
N ARG A 42 -10.27 8.17 -3.06
CA ARG A 42 -11.48 8.49 -2.30
C ARG A 42 -11.22 9.34 -1.06
N THR A 43 -10.11 9.08 -0.37
CA THR A 43 -9.75 9.81 0.85
C THR A 43 -9.03 11.12 0.58
N GLY A 44 -8.40 11.26 -0.61
CA GLY A 44 -7.56 12.41 -0.95
C GLY A 44 -6.28 12.49 -0.11
N ILE A 45 -5.88 11.40 0.57
CA ILE A 45 -4.67 11.38 1.39
C ILE A 45 -3.43 11.53 0.51
N ASP A 46 -2.47 12.34 0.96
CA ASP A 46 -1.15 12.38 0.35
C ASP A 46 -0.45 11.02 0.57
N PRO A 47 -0.11 10.27 -0.50
CA PRO A 47 0.57 8.98 -0.37
C PRO A 47 1.90 9.07 0.38
N ALA A 48 2.55 10.24 0.44
CA ALA A 48 3.78 10.44 1.18
C ALA A 48 3.60 10.40 2.71
N LEU A 49 2.35 10.47 3.21
CA LEU A 49 2.02 10.34 4.63
C LEU A 49 1.80 8.90 5.07
N ILE A 50 1.79 7.94 4.14
CA ILE A 50 1.61 6.53 4.45
C ILE A 50 2.97 5.97 4.89
N ASP A 51 3.08 5.63 6.18
CA ASP A 51 4.30 5.06 6.75
C ASP A 51 4.50 3.58 6.34
N ASP A 52 3.43 2.79 6.40
CA ASP A 52 3.44 1.35 6.12
C ASP A 52 2.13 0.87 5.47
N VAL A 53 2.24 -0.09 4.56
CA VAL A 53 1.11 -0.83 3.96
C VAL A 53 1.28 -2.30 4.30
N ILE A 54 0.34 -2.86 5.06
CA ILE A 54 0.33 -4.27 5.45
C ILE A 54 -0.83 -4.96 4.76
N SER A 55 -0.56 -6.07 4.07
CA SER A 55 -1.62 -6.85 3.42
C SER A 55 -1.32 -8.35 3.45
N GLY A 56 -2.37 -9.14 3.61
CA GLY A 56 -2.31 -10.59 3.70
C GLY A 56 -2.89 -11.26 2.46
N ALA A 57 -2.24 -12.32 2.00
CA ALA A 57 -2.75 -13.17 0.93
C ALA A 57 -2.40 -14.64 1.20
N VAL A 58 -3.31 -15.54 0.83
CA VAL A 58 -3.15 -16.99 0.99
C VAL A 58 -2.95 -17.60 -0.40
N GLY A 59 -1.97 -18.49 -0.57
CA GLY A 59 -1.69 -19.16 -1.84
C GLY A 59 -0.78 -18.39 -2.81
N GLN A 60 0.01 -17.43 -2.31
CA GLN A 60 1.00 -16.72 -3.12
C GLN A 60 2.10 -17.67 -3.62
N ILE A 61 2.36 -17.66 -4.92
CA ILE A 61 3.42 -18.44 -5.56
C ILE A 61 4.45 -17.46 -6.13
N GLY A 62 5.75 -17.74 -5.92
CA GLY A 62 6.84 -16.95 -6.49
C GLY A 62 6.95 -15.53 -5.94
N GLU A 63 7.07 -14.55 -6.84
CA GLU A 63 7.46 -13.16 -6.55
C GLU A 63 6.38 -12.33 -5.82
N GLN A 64 5.15 -12.83 -5.81
CA GLN A 64 3.99 -12.27 -5.09
C GLN A 64 4.29 -12.07 -3.59
N LYS A 65 5.13 -12.94 -2.99
CA LYS A 65 5.46 -12.92 -1.56
C LYS A 65 6.33 -11.72 -1.15
N TRP A 66 7.14 -11.20 -2.07
CA TRP A 66 8.13 -10.17 -1.77
C TRP A 66 7.60 -8.74 -1.95
N GLN A 67 6.54 -8.57 -2.74
CA GLN A 67 5.94 -7.24 -3.02
C GLN A 67 5.22 -6.63 -1.81
N HIS A 68 4.73 -7.42 -0.86
CA HIS A 68 4.08 -6.90 0.36
C HIS A 68 5.05 -6.24 1.37
N ARG A 69 6.37 -6.20 1.07
CA ARG A 69 7.39 -5.54 1.89
C ARG A 69 8.15 -4.45 1.12
N ALA A 70 7.45 -3.63 0.36
CA ALA A 70 8.09 -2.52 -0.34
C ALA A 70 7.18 -1.28 -0.34
N LEU A 71 7.46 -0.34 0.58
CA LEU A 71 7.75 1.08 0.31
C LEU A 71 7.67 1.93 1.61
N GLY A 72 8.59 1.75 2.57
CA GLY A 72 8.59 2.53 3.83
C GLY A 72 9.92 3.17 4.22
N ARG A 73 11.02 2.98 3.47
CA ARG A 73 12.32 3.61 3.78
C ARG A 73 13.06 4.05 2.52
N ALA A 74 12.56 5.12 1.89
CA ALA A 74 13.37 5.88 0.95
C ALA A 74 13.29 7.38 1.29
N ARG A 75 14.36 7.84 1.94
CA ARG A 75 14.89 9.22 1.91
C ARG A 75 14.14 10.28 2.72
N ARG A 76 14.38 10.28 4.04
CA ARG A 76 14.50 11.51 4.84
C ARG A 76 15.99 11.81 5.10
N ARG A 77 16.75 12.12 4.04
CA ARG A 77 18.12 12.67 4.13
C ARG A 77 18.38 13.59 2.95
N THR A 78 17.98 14.87 3.07
CA THR A 78 18.72 16.10 2.71
C THR A 78 17.74 17.27 2.60
N ALA A 79 17.55 17.98 3.70
CA ALA A 79 17.22 19.40 3.69
C ALA A 79 17.99 20.02 4.85
N GLY A 80 18.86 20.97 4.52
CA GLY A 80 20.05 21.33 5.27
C GLY A 80 19.82 21.80 6.70
N VAL A 81 20.53 21.18 7.63
CA VAL A 81 20.92 21.81 8.90
C VAL A 81 22.42 21.98 8.84
N ARG A 82 22.87 23.24 8.71
CA ARG A 82 24.28 23.63 8.83
C ARG A 82 24.74 23.35 10.27
N PRO A 83 25.91 22.72 10.51
CA PRO A 83 26.47 22.67 11.84
C PRO A 83 26.99 24.08 12.20
N ARG A 84 26.45 24.69 13.26
CA ARG A 84 27.11 25.83 13.90
C ARG A 84 28.36 25.29 14.59
N GLY A 85 29.53 25.69 14.09
CA GLY A 85 30.80 25.47 14.78
C GLY A 85 30.80 26.24 16.09
N HIS A 86 31.09 25.54 17.17
CA HIS A 86 31.65 26.13 18.38
C HIS A 86 33.16 26.00 18.27
N HIS A 87 33.84 27.14 18.04
CA HIS A 87 35.09 27.60 18.66
C HIS A 87 35.36 29.02 18.18
#